data_AF-V6KJ34-F1
#
_entry.id   AF-V6KJ34-F1
#
_cell.length_a   1.000
_cell.length_b   1.000
_cell.length_c   1.000
_cell.angle_alpha   90.00
_cell.angle_beta   90.00
_cell.angle_gamma   90.00
#
_symmetry.space_group_name_H-M   'P 1'
#
loop_
_entity.id
_entity.type
_entity.pdbx_description
1 polymer ?
#
loop_
_entity_poly.entity_id
_entity_poly.type
_entity_poly.pdbx_seq_one_letter_code
_entity_poly.pdbx_strand_id
1 'polypeptide(L)'
;MGAESPDRAPVLYAVGDMTQTVRARGEEVTVALWGPEDDAGGAWHLYDAPAARETAPAPADPPAPGAGAPAKLAERMTGRRHQVLLAGLSKAGLYDLSAEDGEAVRTMAELLDEPTVRRVAHWLSVAGGQG
;
A
#
# COMPACT_ATOMS: atom_id res chain seq x y z
N MET A 1 15.85 21.94 -8.21
CA MET A 1 14.85 20.91 -8.55
C MET A 1 15.61 19.70 -9.04
N GLY A 2 15.66 18.62 -8.26
CA GLY A 2 16.35 17.39 -8.66
C GLY A 2 15.53 16.67 -9.74
N ALA A 3 16.21 16.06 -10.72
CA ALA A 3 15.56 15.24 -11.73
C ALA A 3 14.99 13.98 -11.06
N GLU A 4 13.66 13.87 -10.99
CA GLU A 4 13.03 12.59 -10.69
C GLU A 4 13.17 11.68 -11.90
N SER A 5 13.69 10.47 -11.68
CA SER A 5 13.74 9.44 -12.72
C SER A 5 12.31 9.03 -13.09
N PRO A 6 11.96 8.94 -14.40
CA PRO A 6 10.63 8.49 -14.84
C PRO A 6 10.29 7.07 -14.35
N ASP A 7 11.31 6.27 -14.04
CA ASP A 7 11.16 4.90 -13.55
C ASP A 7 11.02 4.80 -12.02
N ARG A 8 10.94 5.92 -11.30
CA ARG A 8 10.85 5.93 -9.84
C ARG A 8 9.61 5.18 -9.33
N ALA A 9 8.45 5.44 -9.92
CA ALA A 9 7.19 4.80 -9.52
C ALA A 9 7.18 3.28 -9.72
N PRO A 10 7.54 2.72 -10.90
CA PRO A 10 7.58 1.27 -11.09
C PRO A 10 8.64 0.58 -10.22
N VAL A 11 9.80 1.20 -9.99
CA VAL A 11 10.84 0.63 -9.10
C VAL A 11 10.36 0.55 -7.66
N LEU A 12 9.73 1.61 -7.14
CA LEU A 12 9.20 1.62 -5.77
C LEU A 12 8.08 0.57 -5.58
N TYR A 13 7.24 0.37 -6.60
CA TYR A 13 6.22 -0.67 -6.57
C TYR A 13 6.85 -2.08 -6.48
N ALA A 14 7.84 -2.38 -7.32
CA ALA A 14 8.52 -3.67 -7.32
C ALA A 14 9.22 -3.95 -5.98
N VAL A 15 9.90 -2.95 -5.41
CA VAL A 15 10.55 -3.07 -4.08
C VAL A 15 9.52 -3.34 -2.99
N GLY A 16 8.36 -2.68 -3.04
CA GLY A 16 7.25 -2.91 -2.10
C GLY A 16 6.70 -4.35 -2.16
N ASP A 17 6.48 -4.87 -3.37
CA ASP A 17 5.96 -6.23 -3.58
C ASP A 17 6.96 -7.30 -3.10
N MET A 18 8.24 -7.13 -3.39
CA MET A 18 9.30 -8.02 -2.92
C MET A 18 9.41 -8.03 -1.39
N THR A 19 9.37 -6.85 -0.77
CA THR A 19 9.39 -6.69 0.69
C THR A 19 8.21 -7.41 1.35
N GLN A 20 7.02 -7.29 0.75
CA GLN A 20 5.82 -7.98 1.25
C GLN A 20 5.97 -9.51 1.14
N THR A 21 6.53 -10.01 0.04
CA THR A 21 6.77 -11.44 -0.17
C THR A 21 7.76 -12.01 0.86
N VAL A 22 8.85 -11.31 1.15
CA VAL A 22 9.84 -11.73 2.16
C VAL A 22 9.21 -11.78 3.55
N ARG A 23 8.45 -10.75 3.94
CA ARG A 23 7.74 -10.75 5.22
C ARG A 23 6.68 -11.83 5.33
N ALA A 24 5.97 -12.15 4.25
CA ALA A 24 4.98 -13.21 4.23
C ALA A 24 5.58 -14.61 4.51
N ARG A 25 6.89 -14.77 4.27
CA ARG A 25 7.65 -15.99 4.61
C ARG A 25 8.19 -15.98 6.05
N GLY A 26 7.93 -14.90 6.81
CA GLY A 26 8.47 -14.72 8.17
C GLY A 26 9.92 -14.26 8.20
N GLU A 27 10.46 -13.79 7.07
CA GLU A 27 11.83 -13.32 6.97
C GLU A 27 11.92 -11.80 7.19
N GLU A 28 13.06 -11.34 7.72
CA GLU A 28 13.32 -9.93 7.98
C GLU A 28 13.95 -9.26 6.74
N VAL A 29 13.52 -8.03 6.44
CA VAL A 29 14.03 -7.26 5.31
C VAL A 29 15.05 -6.25 5.82
N THR A 30 16.30 -6.37 5.34
CA THR A 30 17.38 -5.43 5.62
C THR A 30 17.66 -4.55 4.40
N VAL A 31 18.09 -3.31 4.65
CA VAL A 31 18.46 -2.36 3.60
C VAL A 31 19.90 -1.96 3.80
N ALA A 32 20.68 -2.04 2.73
CA ALA A 32 22.08 -1.64 2.67
C ALA A 32 22.21 -0.34 1.88
N LEU A 33 22.85 0.67 2.45
CA LEU A 33 23.11 1.94 1.75
C LEU A 33 24.44 1.85 1.01
N TRP A 34 24.40 1.93 -0.30
CA TRP A 34 25.60 1.97 -1.14
C TRP A 34 25.75 3.35 -1.77
N GLY A 35 26.97 3.85 -1.81
CA GLY A 35 27.29 5.09 -2.51
C GLY A 35 28.76 5.15 -2.94
N PRO A 36 29.12 6.12 -3.79
CA PRO A 36 30.50 6.34 -4.17
C PRO A 36 31.31 6.78 -2.95
N GLU A 37 32.54 6.30 -2.84
CA GLU A 37 33.50 6.78 -1.83
C GLU A 37 33.74 8.29 -2.00
N ASP A 38 33.72 9.03 -0.88
CA ASP A 38 33.90 10.49 -0.86
C ASP A 38 35.27 10.91 -1.44
N ASP A 39 36.24 10.00 -1.38
CA ASP A 39 37.56 10.13 -2.01
C ASP A 39 37.53 9.72 -3.49
N ALA A 40 36.88 10.52 -4.33
CA ALA A 40 37.11 10.72 -5.78
C ALA A 40 37.43 9.50 -6.69
N GLY A 41 37.16 8.28 -6.25
CA GLY A 41 37.67 7.04 -6.82
C GLY A 41 36.59 6.15 -7.42
N GLY A 42 35.35 6.63 -7.53
CA GLY A 42 34.24 5.95 -8.22
C GLY A 42 33.86 4.56 -7.70
N ALA A 43 34.53 4.06 -6.65
CA ALA A 43 34.26 2.77 -6.05
C ALA A 43 32.99 2.88 -5.22
N TRP A 44 32.05 1.98 -5.50
CA TRP A 44 30.86 1.81 -4.67
C TRP A 44 31.27 1.13 -3.37
N HIS A 45 30.96 1.77 -2.25
CA HIS A 45 31.14 1.16 -0.94
C HIS A 45 29.81 1.08 -0.19
N LEU A 46 29.74 0.07 0.69
CA LEU A 46 28.64 -0.11 1.61
C LEU A 46 28.86 0.81 2.80
N TYR A 47 27.96 1.75 3.00
CA TYR A 47 27.90 2.53 4.22
C TYR A 47 27.21 1.71 5.30
N ASP A 48 27.78 1.75 6.51
CA ASP A 48 27.03 1.38 7.71
C ASP A 48 25.86 2.36 7.83
N ALA A 49 24.67 1.89 7.45
CA ALA A 49 23.45 2.59 7.77
C ALA A 49 23.42 2.69 9.31
N PRO A 50 23.22 3.89 9.90
CA PRO A 50 23.13 3.99 11.34
C PRO A 50 22.05 3.01 11.79
N ALA A 51 22.43 2.06 12.65
CA ALA A 51 21.51 1.13 13.29
C ALA A 51 20.27 1.95 13.65
N ALA A 52 19.13 1.59 13.03
CA ALA A 52 17.93 2.38 13.04
C ALA A 52 17.79 3.03 14.41
N ARG A 53 17.99 4.36 14.43
CA ARG A 53 17.90 5.20 15.62
C ARG A 53 16.73 4.63 16.41
N GLU A 54 16.99 4.08 17.60
CA GLU A 54 16.00 3.37 18.42
C GLU A 54 14.67 4.04 18.18
N THR A 55 13.83 3.34 17.41
CA THR A 55 12.47 3.81 17.17
C THR A 55 11.94 4.09 18.56
N ALA A 56 11.51 5.33 18.78
CA ALA A 56 10.63 5.72 19.86
C ALA A 56 9.76 4.52 20.23
N PRO A 57 9.61 4.21 21.54
CA PRO A 57 9.28 2.88 22.05
C PRO A 57 8.36 2.17 21.09
N ALA A 58 8.84 1.04 20.56
CA ALA A 58 8.07 0.19 19.65
C ALA A 58 6.60 0.27 20.08
N PRO A 59 5.66 0.63 19.18
CA PRO A 59 4.25 0.52 19.53
C PRO A 59 4.11 -0.88 20.10
N ALA A 60 3.74 -0.94 21.38
CA ALA A 60 3.79 -2.14 22.19
C ALA A 60 3.37 -3.33 21.35
N ASP A 61 4.12 -4.45 21.44
CA ASP A 61 3.82 -5.71 20.76
C ASP A 61 2.31 -5.79 20.53
N PRO A 62 1.84 -5.90 19.27
CA PRO A 62 0.40 -5.96 19.04
C PRO A 62 -0.13 -7.02 19.99
N PRO A 63 -1.05 -6.66 20.91
CA PRO A 63 -1.43 -7.54 21.99
C PRO A 63 -1.78 -8.88 21.36
N ALA A 64 -1.11 -9.95 21.83
CA ALA A 64 -1.28 -11.32 21.35
C ALA A 64 -2.73 -11.50 20.93
N PRO A 65 -3.02 -11.90 19.68
CA PRO A 65 -4.27 -11.61 18.98
C PRO A 65 -5.47 -11.82 19.91
N GLY A 66 -5.85 -10.72 20.56
CA GLY A 66 -6.97 -10.75 21.49
C GLY A 66 -8.22 -10.98 20.67
N ALA A 67 -9.33 -11.32 21.33
CA ALA A 67 -10.62 -11.57 20.67
C ALA A 67 -11.06 -10.49 19.65
N GLY A 68 -10.47 -9.29 19.65
CA GLY A 68 -10.67 -8.23 18.65
C GLY A 68 -9.69 -8.17 17.47
N ALA A 69 -8.64 -9.00 17.38
CA ALA A 69 -7.78 -9.10 16.21
C ALA A 69 -8.52 -9.49 14.91
N PRO A 70 -9.45 -10.48 14.92
CA PRO A 70 -10.29 -10.77 13.76
C PRO A 70 -11.25 -9.61 13.44
N ALA A 71 -11.78 -8.90 14.44
CA ALA A 71 -12.64 -7.74 14.24
C ALA A 71 -11.87 -6.57 13.58
N LYS A 72 -10.67 -6.24 14.08
CA LYS A 72 -9.78 -5.23 13.48
C LYS A 72 -9.36 -5.61 12.06
N LEU A 73 -9.18 -6.90 11.78
CA LEU A 73 -8.90 -7.38 10.42
C LEU A 73 -10.11 -7.18 9.51
N ALA A 74 -11.31 -7.54 9.96
CA ALA A 74 -12.55 -7.38 9.22
C ALA A 74 -12.80 -5.90 8.89
N GLU A 75 -12.64 -5.01 9.86
CA GLU A 75 -12.75 -3.55 9.70
C GLU A 75 -11.77 -3.03 8.65
N ARG A 76 -10.49 -3.45 8.72
CA ARG A 76 -9.49 -3.06 7.71
C ARG A 76 -9.83 -3.59 6.32
N MET A 77 -10.37 -4.80 6.22
CA MET A 77 -10.80 -5.37 4.94
C MET A 77 -12.02 -4.64 4.39
N THR A 78 -12.96 -4.23 5.22
CA THR A 78 -14.09 -3.37 4.81
C THR A 78 -13.59 -2.00 4.34
N GLY A 79 -12.65 -1.38 5.07
CA GLY A 79 -12.03 -0.12 4.67
C GLY A 79 -11.30 -0.22 3.33
N ARG A 80 -10.55 -1.30 3.10
CA ARG A 80 -9.87 -1.56 1.82
C ARG A 80 -10.87 -1.73 0.67
N ARG A 81 -11.93 -2.51 0.88
CA ARG A 81 -13.00 -2.70 -0.12
C ARG A 81 -13.68 -1.37 -0.47
N HIS A 82 -13.98 -0.56 0.53
CA HIS A 82 -14.55 0.78 0.35
C HIS A 82 -13.64 1.69 -0.49
N GLN A 83 -12.34 1.71 -0.19
CA GLN A 83 -11.36 2.48 -0.96
C GLN A 83 -11.28 2.05 -2.44
N VAL A 84 -11.32 0.74 -2.70
CA VAL A 84 -11.29 0.20 -4.07
C VAL A 84 -12.54 0.60 -4.87
N LEU A 85 -13.71 0.58 -4.24
CA LEU A 85 -14.96 1.02 -4.88
C LEU A 85 -14.94 2.52 -5.19
N LEU A 86 -14.52 3.36 -4.24
CA LEU A 86 -14.39 4.81 -4.46
C LEU A 86 -13.38 5.13 -5.57
N ALA A 87 -12.24 4.44 -5.60
CA ALA A 87 -11.24 4.62 -6.65
C ALA A 87 -11.79 4.22 -8.04
N GLY A 88 -12.55 3.11 -8.10
CA GLY A 88 -13.23 2.67 -9.33
C GLY A 88 -14.26 3.68 -9.83
N LEU A 89 -15.09 4.21 -8.93
CA LEU A 89 -16.08 5.25 -9.25
C LEU A 89 -15.44 6.56 -9.72
N SER A 90 -14.39 7.01 -9.03
CA SER A 90 -13.61 8.18 -9.44
C SER A 90 -13.03 7.98 -10.83
N LYS A 91 -12.48 6.79 -11.12
CA LYS A 91 -11.96 6.46 -12.45
C LYS A 91 -13.06 6.41 -13.53
N ALA A 92 -14.29 6.10 -13.14
CA ALA A 92 -15.48 6.15 -13.98
C ALA A 92 -16.04 7.58 -14.20
N GLY A 93 -15.42 8.61 -13.61
CA GLY A 93 -15.85 9.99 -13.75
C GLY A 93 -16.88 10.47 -12.73
N LEU A 94 -17.22 9.63 -11.74
CA LEU A 94 -18.14 9.96 -10.66
C LEU A 94 -17.35 10.53 -9.47
N TYR A 95 -17.17 11.84 -9.47
CA TYR A 95 -16.42 12.57 -8.42
C TYR A 95 -17.33 13.24 -7.38
N ASP A 96 -18.59 13.53 -7.74
CA ASP A 96 -19.56 14.21 -6.88
C ASP A 96 -20.59 13.18 -6.37
N LEU A 97 -20.17 12.40 -5.37
CA LEU A 97 -21.01 11.39 -4.74
C LEU A 97 -21.85 12.05 -3.65
N SER A 98 -23.17 11.86 -3.71
CA SER A 98 -24.06 12.28 -2.64
C SER A 98 -23.84 11.44 -1.38
N ALA A 99 -24.43 11.87 -0.25
CA ALA A 99 -24.40 11.10 0.99
C ALA A 99 -25.04 9.71 0.82
N GLU A 100 -26.07 9.60 -0.03
CA GLU A 100 -26.75 8.34 -0.35
C GLU A 100 -25.83 7.41 -1.16
N ASP A 101 -25.07 7.95 -2.12
CA ASP A 101 -24.07 7.19 -2.86
C ASP A 101 -22.94 6.67 -1.96
N GLY A 102 -22.52 7.49 -1.00
CA GLY A 102 -21.53 7.11 0.01
C GLY A 102 -22.00 5.95 0.91
N GLU A 103 -23.29 5.95 1.28
CA GLU A 103 -23.91 4.85 2.03
C GLU A 103 -24.00 3.58 1.19
N ALA A 104 -24.41 3.69 -0.08
CA ALA A 104 -24.47 2.56 -1.00
C ALA A 104 -23.09 1.90 -1.16
N VAL A 105 -22.03 2.70 -1.34
CA VAL A 105 -20.64 2.20 -1.43
C VAL A 105 -20.21 1.52 -0.13
N ARG A 106 -20.59 2.06 1.03
CA ARG A 106 -20.30 1.45 2.33
C ARG A 106 -21.01 0.10 2.49
N THR A 107 -22.30 0.03 2.18
CA THR A 107 -23.08 -1.21 2.22
C THR A 107 -22.49 -2.27 1.28
N MET A 108 -22.07 -1.88 0.08
CA MET A 108 -21.37 -2.78 -0.84
C MET A 108 -20.03 -3.27 -0.28
N ALA A 109 -19.25 -2.40 0.37
CA ALA A 109 -17.98 -2.77 0.98
C ALA A 109 -18.15 -3.73 2.17
N GLU A 110 -19.29 -3.69 2.86
CA GLU A 110 -19.61 -4.60 3.96
C GLU A 110 -20.05 -5.97 3.43
N LEU A 111 -20.90 -6.01 2.40
CA LEU A 111 -21.52 -7.23 1.86
C LEU A 111 -20.65 -8.01 0.86
N LEU A 112 -19.84 -7.32 0.06
CA LEU A 112 -19.08 -7.96 -1.03
C LEU A 112 -17.71 -8.45 -0.55
N ASP A 113 -17.28 -9.60 -1.07
CA ASP A 113 -15.93 -10.12 -0.87
C ASP A 113 -14.91 -9.41 -1.79
N GLU A 114 -13.62 -9.47 -1.39
CA GLU A 114 -12.52 -8.76 -2.06
C GLU A 114 -12.42 -9.08 -3.58
N PRO A 115 -12.52 -10.34 -4.05
CA PRO A 115 -12.51 -10.64 -5.49
C PRO A 115 -13.65 -9.98 -6.26
N THR A 116 -14.85 -9.94 -5.68
CA THR A 116 -16.02 -9.32 -6.32
C THR A 116 -15.86 -7.81 -6.38
N VAL A 117 -15.37 -7.18 -5.31
CA VAL A 117 -15.06 -5.74 -5.29
C VAL A 117 -14.04 -5.38 -6.36
N ARG A 118 -12.97 -6.16 -6.52
CA ARG A 118 -11.97 -5.93 -7.59
C ARG A 118 -12.56 -6.06 -8.99
N ARG A 119 -13.47 -7.02 -9.19
CA ARG A 119 -14.15 -7.22 -10.48
C ARG A 119 -15.06 -6.03 -10.81
N VAL A 120 -15.81 -5.53 -9.84
CA VAL A 120 -16.65 -4.33 -9.99
C VAL A 120 -15.79 -3.10 -10.29
N ALA A 121 -14.72 -2.87 -9.53
CA ALA A 121 -13.81 -1.76 -9.77
C ALA A 121 -13.14 -1.84 -11.15
N HIS A 122 -12.80 -3.05 -11.60
CA HIS A 122 -12.28 -3.26 -12.95
C HIS A 122 -13.31 -2.88 -14.03
N TRP A 123 -14.57 -3.31 -13.89
CA TRP A 123 -15.62 -2.91 -14.82
C TRP A 123 -15.84 -1.39 -14.84
N LEU A 124 -15.84 -0.74 -13.68
CA LEU A 124 -15.94 0.72 -13.58
C LEU A 124 -14.77 1.42 -14.27
N SER A 125 -13.54 0.90 -14.10
CA SER A 125 -12.36 1.44 -14.77
C SER A 125 -12.39 1.25 -16.30
N VAL A 126 -12.93 0.13 -16.80
CA VAL A 126 -13.07 -0.14 -18.24
C VAL A 126 -14.16 0.73 -18.86
N ALA A 127 -15.26 0.95 -18.14
CA ALA A 127 -16.34 1.83 -18.57
C ALA A 127 -15.89 3.31 -18.60
N GLY A 128 -15.10 3.75 -17.62
CA GLY A 128 -14.57 5.12 -17.55
C GLY A 128 -13.42 5.45 -18.49
N GLY A 129 -12.75 4.43 -19.06
CA GLY A 129 -11.59 4.59 -19.95
C GLY A 129 -11.93 4.72 -21.45
N GLN A 130 -13.20 4.64 -21.82
CA GLN A 130 -13.68 4.78 -23.21
C GLN A 130 -14.20 6.20 -23.55
N GLY A 131 -13.98 7.18 -22.66
CA GLY A 131 -14.36 8.58 -22.86
C GLY A 131 -13.20 9.47 -23.29
#